data_AF-A0A3S0KF19-F1
#
_entry.id   AF-A0A3S0KF19-F1
#
_cell.length_a   1.000
_cell.length_b   1.000
_cell.length_c   1.000
_cell.angle_alpha   90.00
_cell.angle_beta   90.00
_cell.angle_gamma   90.00
#
_symmetry.space_group_name_H-M   'P 1'
#
loop_
_entity.id
_entity.type
_entity.pdbx_description
1 polymer ?
#
loop_
_entity_poly.entity_id
_entity_poly.type
_entity_poly.pdbx_seq_one_letter_code
_entity_poly.pdbx_strand_id
1 'polypeptide(L)'
;MLSELAQQEKNPAPTAADAAPLPATLPRVAEVAAPPVPTPRSSSTGAGVLELNPLDTLTDCLDTAECPATARRIYRLLFRIGLTVLRQRGLHEQHATQVSFHLPLDLIAAHLEVNRSTVWRNLRPLEKVGVLHQRDHYGTLRGQTAVTGKVWALSLRPHEVLAGTRERVRVRHDDLVGVRWRDLDADARKGRTAWAELERVRLGKAEEAELLSQGQLFQLQQSQEAEKAVVSEKTLLAWALAPFLQDSPGVTLTDALAFFGGLDTVYAIPALCGLSKQERSAAVSECARQLAATFGDSQNLRFWTWLLWQMLRLRDQGQDVSEDISAVLARVVQDLKAYPAKKAAAVVVSELVGAGLYDRLKLAGNHRVGGPPPAA
;
A
#
# COMPACT_ATOMS: atom_id res chain seq x y z
N MET A 1 -59.49 -38.69 -44.54
CA MET A 1 -58.73 -39.65 -45.35
C MET A 1 -57.26 -39.40 -44.99
N LEU A 2 -56.67 -39.99 -43.94
CA LEU A 2 -56.98 -41.24 -43.20
C LEU A 2 -56.89 -42.53 -44.03
N SER A 3 -56.43 -43.60 -43.36
CA SER A 3 -55.95 -44.89 -43.88
C SER A 3 -54.55 -44.83 -44.54
N GLU A 4 -53.58 -45.73 -44.31
CA GLU A 4 -53.32 -46.75 -43.27
C GLU A 4 -51.87 -47.29 -43.47
N LEU A 5 -51.17 -48.09 -42.63
CA LEU A 5 -51.41 -48.78 -41.34
C LEU A 5 -50.46 -48.16 -40.25
N ALA A 6 -50.07 -48.67 -39.06
CA ALA A 6 -50.04 -49.97 -38.33
C ALA A 6 -49.01 -51.03 -38.81
N GLN A 7 -48.33 -51.85 -37.98
CA GLN A 7 -48.07 -51.88 -36.51
C GLN A 7 -46.53 -51.67 -36.26
N GLN A 8 -45.80 -51.95 -35.17
CA GLN A 8 -45.82 -52.89 -34.02
C GLN A 8 -44.66 -52.47 -33.06
N GLU A 9 -44.61 -52.58 -31.71
CA GLU A 9 -45.52 -53.07 -30.65
C GLU A 9 -45.34 -52.27 -29.32
N LYS A 10 -45.56 -52.87 -28.13
CA LYS A 10 -45.56 -52.21 -26.80
C LYS A 10 -45.47 -53.24 -25.64
N ASN A 11 -44.52 -53.10 -24.69
CA ASN A 11 -44.58 -53.76 -23.36
C ASN A 11 -43.59 -53.13 -22.32
N PRO A 12 -43.64 -53.46 -21.00
CA PRO A 12 -43.61 -52.41 -19.96
C PRO A 12 -42.56 -52.57 -18.85
N ALA A 13 -42.62 -51.71 -17.83
CA ALA A 13 -41.75 -51.72 -16.66
C ALA A 13 -42.13 -52.80 -15.61
N PRO A 14 -41.15 -53.34 -14.85
CA PRO A 14 -41.39 -54.26 -13.74
C PRO A 14 -41.50 -53.55 -12.37
N THR A 15 -42.23 -54.17 -11.44
CA THR A 15 -42.34 -53.80 -10.01
C THR A 15 -41.52 -54.77 -9.15
N ALA A 16 -41.13 -54.35 -7.94
CA ALA A 16 -40.15 -55.06 -7.09
C ALA A 16 -40.69 -56.26 -6.29
N ALA A 17 -39.91 -57.35 -6.31
CA ALA A 17 -39.66 -58.37 -5.26
C ALA A 17 -38.35 -59.07 -5.70
N ASP A 18 -37.35 -59.39 -4.88
CA ASP A 18 -37.34 -60.12 -3.60
C ASP A 18 -36.05 -59.81 -2.80
N ALA A 19 -35.78 -60.47 -1.66
CA ALA A 19 -34.70 -60.10 -0.74
C ALA A 19 -33.75 -61.25 -0.30
N ALA A 20 -32.50 -60.85 0.01
CA ALA A 20 -31.43 -61.62 0.67
C ALA A 20 -30.80 -62.81 -0.13
N PRO A 21 -29.64 -63.35 0.31
CA PRO A 21 -28.68 -62.85 1.30
C PRO A 21 -27.28 -62.52 0.71
N LEU A 22 -26.45 -61.81 1.48
CA LEU A 22 -25.04 -61.56 1.13
C LEU A 22 -24.16 -62.79 1.45
N PRO A 23 -23.38 -63.33 0.49
CA PRO A 23 -22.32 -64.30 0.80
C PRO A 23 -21.10 -63.59 1.41
N ALA A 24 -20.57 -64.16 2.50
CA ALA A 24 -19.36 -63.67 3.15
C ALA A 24 -18.08 -64.21 2.48
N THR A 25 -16.92 -63.64 2.88
CA THR A 25 -15.56 -64.07 2.53
C THR A 25 -15.13 -63.93 1.06
N LEU A 26 -14.45 -62.82 0.76
CA LEU A 26 -13.48 -62.74 -0.33
C LEU A 26 -12.09 -63.22 0.17
N PRO A 27 -11.24 -63.78 -0.70
CA PRO A 27 -9.98 -64.41 -0.29
C PRO A 27 -8.93 -63.40 0.21
N ARG A 28 -8.14 -63.84 1.20
CA ARG A 28 -6.99 -63.11 1.73
C ARG A 28 -5.87 -63.07 0.68
N VAL A 29 -5.74 -61.95 -0.04
CA VAL A 29 -4.62 -61.69 -0.96
C VAL A 29 -3.31 -61.73 -0.17
N ALA A 30 -2.28 -62.33 -0.77
CA ALA A 30 -0.97 -62.46 -0.14
C ALA A 30 -0.29 -61.09 0.04
N GLU A 31 0.41 -60.94 1.17
CA GLU A 31 1.13 -59.72 1.53
C GLU A 31 2.43 -59.61 0.70
N VAL A 32 2.32 -58.99 -0.47
CA VAL A 32 3.47 -58.64 -1.30
C VAL A 32 4.25 -57.55 -0.56
N ALA A 33 5.46 -57.88 -0.10
CA ALA A 33 6.33 -56.95 0.61
C ALA A 33 6.55 -55.67 -0.22
N ALA A 34 6.21 -54.53 0.36
CA ALA A 34 6.35 -53.24 -0.32
C ALA A 34 7.81 -52.97 -0.68
N PRO A 35 8.12 -52.45 -1.89
CA PRO A 35 9.46 -51.98 -2.19
C PRO A 35 9.85 -50.87 -1.21
N PRO A 36 11.13 -50.80 -0.77
CA PRO A 36 11.55 -49.81 0.20
C PRO A 36 11.28 -48.40 -0.36
N VAL A 37 10.51 -47.61 0.39
CA VAL A 37 10.22 -46.21 0.04
C VAL A 37 11.54 -45.49 -0.18
N PRO A 38 11.78 -44.88 -1.36
CA PRO A 38 13.01 -44.13 -1.59
C PRO A 38 13.03 -42.95 -0.62
N THR A 39 13.92 -43.01 0.37
CA THR A 39 14.17 -41.89 1.28
C THR A 39 14.51 -40.66 0.45
N PRO A 40 13.94 -39.48 0.78
CA PRO A 40 14.22 -38.26 0.04
C PRO A 40 15.71 -37.95 0.19
N ARG A 41 16.47 -38.21 -0.88
CA ARG A 41 17.86 -37.78 -0.97
C ARG A 41 17.86 -36.25 -0.85
N SER A 42 18.64 -35.71 0.08
CA SER A 42 18.81 -34.27 0.25
C SER A 42 19.51 -33.67 -0.96
N SER A 43 18.75 -33.43 -2.04
CA SER A 43 19.20 -32.67 -3.19
C SER A 43 19.36 -31.22 -2.74
N SER A 44 20.58 -30.85 -2.37
CA SER A 44 21.01 -29.50 -2.04
C SER A 44 21.08 -28.60 -3.28
N THR A 45 20.01 -28.61 -4.09
CA THR A 45 19.77 -27.63 -5.13
C THR A 45 19.24 -26.39 -4.44
N GLY A 46 20.12 -25.40 -4.23
CA GLY A 46 19.76 -24.09 -3.69
C GLY A 46 18.87 -23.34 -4.67
N ALA A 47 17.58 -23.69 -4.71
CA ALA A 47 16.52 -22.83 -5.20
C ALA A 47 16.43 -21.65 -4.23
N GLY A 48 17.31 -20.66 -4.44
CA GLY A 48 17.33 -19.44 -3.66
C GLY A 48 15.94 -18.82 -3.73
N VAL A 49 15.32 -18.63 -2.57
CA VAL A 49 14.10 -17.83 -2.47
C VAL A 49 14.47 -16.46 -3.04
N LEU A 50 13.92 -16.13 -4.21
CA LEU A 50 14.08 -14.81 -4.78
C LEU A 50 13.36 -13.85 -3.83
N GLU A 51 14.14 -13.19 -2.99
CA GLU A 51 13.68 -12.15 -2.07
C GLU A 51 13.34 -10.92 -2.92
N LEU A 52 12.16 -10.97 -3.56
CA LEU A 52 11.67 -10.01 -4.53
C LEU A 52 11.39 -8.67 -3.84
N ASN A 53 12.44 -7.85 -3.65
CA ASN A 53 12.31 -6.45 -3.29
C ASN A 53 11.56 -5.72 -4.41
N PRO A 54 10.28 -5.29 -4.21
CA PRO A 54 9.49 -4.72 -5.30
C PRO A 54 10.08 -3.41 -5.83
N LEU A 55 10.86 -2.70 -5.00
CA LEU A 55 11.55 -1.48 -5.38
C LEU A 55 12.60 -1.75 -6.47
N ASP A 56 13.38 -2.82 -6.32
CA ASP A 56 14.41 -3.17 -7.29
C ASP A 56 13.73 -3.67 -8.57
N THR A 57 12.80 -4.63 -8.49
CA THR A 57 12.04 -5.12 -9.65
C THR A 57 11.34 -4.02 -10.46
N LEU A 58 10.80 -2.98 -9.81
CA LEU A 58 10.18 -1.84 -10.50
C LEU A 58 11.20 -0.86 -11.13
N THR A 59 12.48 -0.94 -10.77
CA THR A 59 13.55 -0.02 -11.18
C THR A 59 14.74 -0.68 -11.89
N ASP A 60 14.81 -2.00 -11.99
CA ASP A 60 15.92 -2.77 -12.60
C ASP A 60 16.21 -2.38 -14.07
N CYS A 61 15.20 -1.90 -14.79
CA CYS A 61 15.35 -1.29 -16.12
C CYS A 61 16.33 -0.09 -16.16
N LEU A 62 16.70 0.48 -15.01
CA LEU A 62 17.74 1.51 -14.91
C LEU A 62 19.15 0.92 -14.79
N ASP A 63 19.32 -0.29 -14.24
CA ASP A 63 20.63 -0.95 -14.15
C ASP A 63 21.16 -1.37 -15.54
N THR A 64 20.27 -1.60 -16.50
CA THR A 64 20.59 -1.83 -17.93
C THR A 64 20.64 -0.54 -18.77
N ALA A 65 20.27 0.61 -18.23
CA ALA A 65 20.31 1.90 -18.93
C ALA A 65 21.66 2.63 -18.76
N GLU A 66 21.93 3.62 -19.62
CA GLU A 66 23.11 4.52 -19.53
C GLU A 66 23.05 5.51 -18.34
N CYS A 67 22.63 5.05 -17.17
CA CYS A 67 22.51 5.84 -15.94
C CYS A 67 23.64 5.48 -14.96
N PRO A 68 24.50 6.44 -14.54
CA PRO A 68 25.55 6.20 -13.54
C PRO A 68 24.97 5.64 -12.23
N ALA A 69 25.71 4.78 -11.53
CA ALA A 69 25.23 4.13 -10.29
C ALA A 69 24.69 5.14 -9.24
N THR A 70 25.32 6.31 -9.09
CA THR A 70 24.82 7.39 -8.22
C THR A 70 23.47 7.95 -8.68
N ALA A 71 23.24 8.09 -9.99
CA ALA A 71 21.94 8.48 -10.54
C ALA A 71 20.87 7.42 -10.24
N ARG A 72 21.22 6.13 -10.35
CA ARG A 72 20.30 5.01 -10.02
C ARG A 72 19.97 4.97 -8.52
N ARG A 73 20.95 5.22 -7.64
CA ARG A 73 20.74 5.37 -6.18
C ARG A 73 19.82 6.56 -5.86
N ILE A 74 20.01 7.71 -6.52
CA ILE A 74 19.12 8.88 -6.38
C ILE A 74 17.70 8.54 -6.85
N TYR A 75 17.55 7.85 -7.99
CA TYR A 75 16.24 7.46 -8.50
C TYR A 75 15.53 6.48 -7.57
N ARG A 76 16.20 5.40 -7.12
CA ARG A 76 15.60 4.41 -6.20
C ARG A 76 15.12 5.05 -4.89
N LEU A 77 15.87 6.00 -4.33
CA LEU A 77 15.45 6.80 -3.17
C LEU A 77 14.21 7.65 -3.46
N LEU A 78 14.25 8.45 -4.54
CA LEU A 78 13.13 9.33 -4.90
C LEU A 78 11.87 8.55 -5.29
N PHE A 79 12.01 7.39 -5.95
CA PHE A 79 10.92 6.50 -6.33
C PHE A 79 10.28 5.85 -5.09
N ARG A 80 11.09 5.41 -4.11
CA ARG A 80 10.61 4.91 -2.81
C ARG A 80 9.76 5.96 -2.07
N ILE A 81 10.29 7.18 -1.93
CA ILE A 81 9.56 8.33 -1.37
C ILE A 81 8.29 8.60 -2.18
N GLY A 82 8.37 8.51 -3.51
CA GLY A 82 7.26 8.67 -4.44
C GLY A 82 6.13 7.66 -4.22
N LEU A 83 6.43 6.37 -4.01
CA LEU A 83 5.42 5.36 -3.68
C LEU A 83 4.73 5.68 -2.35
N THR A 84 5.49 6.06 -1.31
CA THR A 84 4.90 6.44 -0.01
C THR A 84 4.00 7.69 -0.13
N VAL A 85 4.42 8.72 -0.87
CA VAL A 85 3.57 9.89 -1.16
C VAL A 85 2.32 9.49 -1.93
N LEU A 86 2.44 8.64 -2.95
CA LEU A 86 1.31 8.22 -3.78
C LEU A 86 0.24 7.50 -2.94
N ARG A 87 0.67 6.56 -2.09
CA ARG A 87 -0.19 5.82 -1.15
C ARG A 87 -0.85 6.75 -0.13
N GLN A 88 -0.10 7.69 0.45
CA GLN A 88 -0.66 8.69 1.38
C GLN A 88 -1.70 9.61 0.71
N ARG A 89 -1.55 9.89 -0.59
CA ARG A 89 -2.52 10.68 -1.37
C ARG A 89 -3.75 9.85 -1.84
N GLY A 90 -3.85 8.57 -1.49
CA GLY A 90 -4.92 7.67 -1.95
C GLY A 90 -4.92 7.42 -3.46
N LEU A 91 -3.80 7.68 -4.15
CA LEU A 91 -3.69 7.52 -5.60
C LEU A 91 -3.20 6.09 -5.93
N HIS A 92 -3.92 5.37 -6.79
CA HIS A 92 -3.53 4.00 -7.14
C HIS A 92 -2.37 3.94 -8.14
N GLU A 93 -1.35 3.14 -7.81
CA GLU A 93 -0.17 2.81 -8.65
C GLU A 93 -0.55 2.27 -10.05
N GLN A 94 -1.75 1.70 -10.19
CA GLN A 94 -2.25 1.17 -11.46
C GLN A 94 -2.71 2.27 -12.44
N HIS A 95 -3.10 3.45 -11.96
CA HIS A 95 -3.59 4.56 -12.79
C HIS A 95 -2.65 5.77 -12.79
N ALA A 96 -1.90 5.99 -11.72
CA ALA A 96 -0.87 7.03 -11.68
C ALA A 96 0.30 6.66 -12.60
N THR A 97 0.62 7.54 -13.55
CA THR A 97 1.74 7.34 -14.50
C THR A 97 3.02 8.00 -14.01
N GLN A 98 2.87 9.15 -13.34
CA GLN A 98 3.91 9.85 -12.60
C GLN A 98 3.40 10.22 -11.19
N VAL A 99 4.32 10.40 -10.25
CA VAL A 99 4.04 10.98 -8.92
C VAL A 99 4.81 12.28 -8.74
N SER A 100 4.16 13.29 -8.14
CA SER A 100 4.73 14.60 -7.87
C SER A 100 4.80 14.88 -6.37
N PHE A 101 5.96 15.35 -5.87
CA PHE A 101 6.16 15.76 -4.48
C PHE A 101 7.22 16.85 -4.30
N HIS A 102 7.19 17.57 -3.17
CA HIS A 102 8.20 18.56 -2.79
C HIS A 102 9.29 17.95 -1.91
N LEU A 103 10.56 18.20 -2.22
CA LEU A 103 11.70 17.85 -1.36
C LEU A 103 12.92 18.77 -1.66
N PRO A 104 13.61 19.34 -0.66
CA PRO A 104 14.83 20.10 -0.88
C PRO A 104 15.99 19.22 -1.40
N LEU A 105 16.73 19.73 -2.39
CA LEU A 105 17.90 19.05 -2.98
C LEU A 105 18.98 18.73 -1.94
N ASP A 106 19.16 19.61 -0.97
CA ASP A 106 20.24 19.55 0.02
C ASP A 106 20.00 18.45 1.06
N LEU A 107 18.75 18.14 1.38
CA LEU A 107 18.41 17.02 2.27
C LEU A 107 18.67 15.67 1.58
N ILE A 108 18.39 15.56 0.28
CA ILE A 108 18.76 14.38 -0.54
C ILE A 108 20.30 14.23 -0.58
N ALA A 109 21.01 15.34 -0.76
CA ALA A 109 22.47 15.37 -0.79
C ALA A 109 23.07 14.88 0.54
N ALA A 110 22.57 15.39 1.68
CA ALA A 110 23.00 14.99 3.00
C ALA A 110 22.64 13.53 3.34
N HIS A 111 21.43 13.06 3.01
CA HIS A 111 21.03 11.66 3.19
C HIS A 111 21.92 10.68 2.39
N LEU A 112 22.29 11.04 1.17
CA LEU A 112 23.15 10.21 0.32
C LEU A 112 24.65 10.35 0.65
N GLU A 113 25.00 11.26 1.58
CA GLU A 113 26.35 11.65 1.98
C GLU A 113 27.22 12.17 0.81
N VAL A 114 26.64 12.99 -0.07
CA VAL A 114 27.32 13.58 -1.22
C VAL A 114 27.07 15.08 -1.34
N ASN A 115 27.97 15.79 -2.02
CA ASN A 115 27.77 17.21 -2.33
C ASN A 115 26.51 17.47 -3.19
N ARG A 116 25.81 18.58 -2.94
CA ARG A 116 24.68 19.08 -3.76
C ARG A 116 24.97 19.03 -5.26
N SER A 117 26.18 19.44 -5.66
CA SER A 117 26.65 19.42 -7.05
C SER A 117 26.80 18.02 -7.63
N THR A 118 27.11 17.02 -6.80
CA THR A 118 27.15 15.59 -7.20
C THR A 118 25.76 15.08 -7.48
N VAL A 119 24.76 15.42 -6.64
CA VAL A 119 23.35 15.08 -6.93
C VAL A 119 22.93 15.71 -8.25
N TRP A 120 23.07 17.03 -8.39
CA TRP A 120 22.65 17.77 -9.60
C TRP A 120 23.29 17.25 -10.91
N ARG A 121 24.59 16.91 -10.90
CA ARG A 121 25.26 16.28 -12.06
C ARG A 121 24.63 14.93 -12.44
N ASN A 122 24.20 14.15 -11.45
CA ASN A 122 23.59 12.83 -11.63
C ASN A 122 22.06 12.87 -11.88
N LEU A 123 21.39 14.03 -11.80
CA LEU A 123 20.01 14.18 -12.26
C LEU A 123 19.92 14.21 -13.80
N ARG A 124 20.93 14.82 -14.46
CA ARG A 124 20.94 15.03 -15.91
C ARG A 124 20.71 13.77 -16.77
N PRO A 125 21.26 12.58 -16.46
CA PRO A 125 20.95 11.36 -17.20
C PRO A 125 19.48 10.94 -17.06
N LEU A 126 18.91 11.05 -15.85
CA LEU A 126 17.51 10.70 -15.54
C LEU A 126 16.53 11.64 -16.27
N GLU A 127 16.88 12.92 -16.36
CA GLU A 127 16.16 13.94 -17.15
C GLU A 127 16.32 13.69 -18.67
N LYS A 128 17.53 13.33 -19.13
CA LYS A 128 17.81 13.00 -20.55
C LYS A 128 17.00 11.79 -21.03
N VAL A 129 16.83 10.75 -20.21
CA VAL A 129 15.95 9.62 -20.54
C VAL A 129 14.46 9.92 -20.25
N GLY A 130 14.17 10.87 -19.35
CA GLY A 130 12.82 11.38 -19.10
C GLY A 130 12.01 10.63 -18.04
N VAL A 131 12.66 9.79 -17.23
CA VAL A 131 12.03 9.13 -16.06
C VAL A 131 11.87 10.08 -14.87
N LEU A 132 12.58 11.21 -14.89
CA LEU A 132 12.60 12.23 -13.84
C LEU A 132 12.44 13.63 -14.44
N HIS A 133 11.72 14.50 -13.74
CA HIS A 133 11.73 15.94 -13.98
C HIS A 133 11.70 16.69 -12.64
N GLN A 134 12.32 17.86 -12.57
CA GLN A 134 12.35 18.72 -11.38
C GLN A 134 12.12 20.18 -11.75
N ARG A 135 11.53 20.97 -10.85
CA ARG A 135 11.51 22.44 -10.91
C ARG A 135 11.70 23.02 -9.51
N ASP A 136 12.38 24.15 -9.41
CA ASP A 136 12.47 24.90 -8.16
C ASP A 136 11.11 25.45 -7.76
N HIS A 137 10.78 25.30 -6.47
CA HIS A 137 9.54 25.79 -5.88
C HIS A 137 9.82 27.06 -5.08
N TYR A 138 9.06 28.12 -5.36
CA TYR A 138 9.21 29.42 -4.73
C TYR A 138 8.12 29.66 -3.68
N GLY A 139 8.49 30.33 -2.60
CA GLY A 139 7.60 30.80 -1.55
C GLY A 139 8.19 32.06 -0.92
N THR A 140 7.73 32.45 0.27
CA THR A 140 8.28 33.59 1.00
C THR A 140 9.21 33.17 2.13
N LEU A 141 10.23 33.97 2.39
CA LEU A 141 11.03 33.97 3.61
C LEU A 141 11.30 35.44 3.99
N ARG A 142 10.86 35.85 5.18
CA ARG A 142 10.92 37.23 5.68
C ARG A 142 10.33 38.25 4.70
N GLY A 143 9.26 37.85 4.01
CA GLY A 143 8.58 38.67 2.98
C GLY A 143 9.29 38.74 1.63
N GLN A 144 10.44 38.09 1.45
CA GLN A 144 11.16 38.01 0.17
C GLN A 144 10.93 36.66 -0.52
N THR A 145 10.93 36.64 -1.86
CA THR A 145 10.80 35.40 -2.65
C THR A 145 12.03 34.51 -2.47
N ALA A 146 11.84 33.29 -2.00
CA ALA A 146 12.90 32.32 -1.73
C ALA A 146 12.54 30.92 -2.29
N VAL A 147 13.56 30.15 -2.70
CA VAL A 147 13.38 28.75 -3.09
C VAL A 147 13.18 27.90 -1.83
N THR A 148 12.02 27.28 -1.68
CA THR A 148 11.69 26.44 -0.50
C THR A 148 12.15 24.99 -0.67
N GLY A 149 12.47 24.59 -1.90
CA GLY A 149 12.87 23.25 -2.29
C GLY A 149 12.57 23.02 -3.77
N LYS A 150 12.36 21.77 -4.16
CA LYS A 150 12.02 21.39 -5.54
C LYS A 150 10.74 20.58 -5.56
N VAL A 151 9.88 20.81 -6.56
CA VAL A 151 8.87 19.83 -6.96
C VAL A 151 9.54 18.85 -7.92
N TRP A 152 9.52 17.59 -7.53
CA TRP A 152 9.96 16.44 -8.31
C TRP A 152 8.74 15.79 -8.95
N ALA A 153 8.88 15.33 -10.19
CA ALA A 153 7.96 14.40 -10.83
C ALA A 153 8.77 13.16 -11.27
N LEU A 154 8.29 11.96 -10.91
CA LEU A 154 8.95 10.68 -11.20
C LEU A 154 8.02 9.75 -11.96
N SER A 155 8.56 8.94 -12.87
CA SER A 155 7.80 7.86 -13.53
C SER A 155 7.54 6.73 -12.54
N LEU A 156 6.29 6.28 -12.45
CA LEU A 156 5.95 5.07 -11.71
C LEU A 156 6.18 3.80 -12.54
N ARG A 157 6.47 3.94 -13.84
CA ARG A 157 6.81 2.85 -14.76
C ARG A 157 8.00 3.26 -15.63
N PRO A 158 9.23 3.29 -15.08
CA PRO A 158 10.42 3.74 -15.81
C PRO A 158 10.69 2.90 -17.07
N HIS A 159 10.36 1.60 -17.06
CA HIS A 159 10.54 0.71 -18.22
C HIS A 159 9.73 1.15 -19.45
N GLU A 160 8.49 1.62 -19.31
CA GLU A 160 7.67 2.12 -20.42
C GLU A 160 8.26 3.40 -21.02
N VAL A 161 8.83 4.28 -20.18
CA VAL A 161 9.47 5.53 -20.62
C VAL A 161 10.79 5.25 -21.33
N LEU A 162 11.59 4.30 -20.82
CA LEU A 162 12.85 3.86 -21.45
C LEU A 162 12.61 3.12 -22.78
N ALA A 163 11.54 2.33 -22.88
CA ALA A 163 11.11 1.69 -24.11
C ALA A 163 10.42 2.65 -25.11
N GLY A 164 10.18 3.90 -24.73
CA GLY A 164 9.48 4.90 -25.55
C GLY A 164 7.97 4.66 -25.73
N THR A 165 7.38 3.71 -25.00
CA THR A 165 5.94 3.41 -25.04
C THR A 165 5.10 4.34 -24.16
N ARG A 166 5.73 5.14 -23.30
CA ARG A 166 5.10 6.20 -22.49
C ARG A 166 5.83 7.54 -22.63
N GLU A 167 5.07 8.62 -22.55
CA GLU A 167 5.60 9.99 -22.52
C GLU A 167 6.61 10.24 -21.39
N ARG A 168 7.52 11.17 -21.65
CA ARG A 168 8.50 11.66 -20.67
C ARG A 168 7.81 12.45 -19.57
N VAL A 169 8.21 12.17 -18.33
CA VAL A 169 7.69 12.80 -17.11
C VAL A 169 7.92 14.31 -17.12
N ARG A 170 6.96 15.09 -16.64
CA ARG A 170 7.09 16.56 -16.51
C ARG A 170 6.37 17.08 -15.27
N VAL A 171 7.01 18.03 -14.59
CA VAL A 171 6.34 18.89 -13.59
C VAL A 171 5.45 19.87 -14.34
N ARG A 172 4.13 19.73 -14.16
CA ARG A 172 3.08 20.55 -14.81
C ARG A 172 2.90 21.88 -14.07
N HIS A 173 2.00 22.73 -14.57
CA HIS A 173 1.63 23.97 -13.86
C HIS A 173 0.89 23.65 -12.55
N ASP A 174 -0.04 22.70 -12.60
CA ASP A 174 -0.86 22.28 -11.47
C ASP A 174 0.00 21.63 -10.37
N ASP A 175 1.08 20.93 -10.75
CA ASP A 175 2.09 20.41 -9.81
C ASP A 175 2.84 21.52 -9.06
N LEU A 176 2.83 22.77 -9.54
CA LEU A 176 3.51 23.91 -8.89
C LEU A 176 2.55 24.79 -8.10
N VAL A 177 1.32 24.99 -8.59
CA VAL A 177 0.37 25.99 -8.06
C VAL A 177 -0.83 25.35 -7.36
N GLY A 178 -1.24 24.14 -7.77
CA GLY A 178 -2.42 23.45 -7.24
C GLY A 178 -2.22 22.78 -5.87
N VAL A 179 -1.01 22.78 -5.32
CA VAL A 179 -0.67 22.18 -4.02
C VAL A 179 0.15 23.19 -3.20
N ARG A 180 -0.27 23.46 -1.95
CA ARG A 180 0.49 24.31 -1.02
C ARG A 180 1.65 23.53 -0.41
N TRP A 181 2.72 23.33 -1.18
CA TRP A 181 3.84 22.45 -0.83
C TRP A 181 4.53 22.77 0.50
N ARG A 182 4.84 24.05 0.76
CA ARG A 182 5.62 24.44 1.94
C ARG A 182 5.42 25.92 2.28
N ASP A 183 5.35 26.24 3.57
CA ASP A 183 5.28 27.60 4.10
C ASP A 183 6.59 27.90 4.84
N LEU A 184 7.57 28.44 4.11
CA LEU A 184 8.94 28.60 4.60
C LEU A 184 9.04 29.68 5.70
N ASP A 185 8.13 30.66 5.73
CA ASP A 185 7.99 31.62 6.83
C ASP A 185 7.40 30.99 8.11
N ALA A 186 6.47 30.03 7.99
CA ALA A 186 6.01 29.23 9.11
C ALA A 186 7.08 28.23 9.60
N ASP A 187 7.87 27.63 8.70
CA ASP A 187 9.00 26.77 9.04
C ASP A 187 10.10 27.55 9.78
N ALA A 188 10.49 28.71 9.27
CA ALA A 188 11.55 29.54 9.85
C ALA A 188 11.21 29.96 11.29
N ARG A 189 9.96 30.36 11.55
CA ARG A 189 9.46 30.66 12.91
C ARG A 189 9.40 29.45 13.85
N LYS A 190 9.38 28.23 13.30
CA LYS A 190 9.33 26.96 14.05
C LYS A 190 10.68 26.22 14.08
N GLY A 191 11.74 26.80 13.52
CA GLY A 191 13.05 26.15 13.34
C GLY A 191 13.08 24.99 12.34
N ARG A 192 11.99 24.71 11.60
CA ARG A 192 11.84 23.51 10.75
C ARG A 192 12.34 23.69 9.31
N THR A 193 13.42 24.45 9.13
CA THR A 193 13.99 24.71 7.80
C THR A 193 14.96 23.59 7.40
N ALA A 194 15.16 23.40 6.09
CA ALA A 194 16.16 22.46 5.60
C ALA A 194 17.57 22.83 6.08
N TRP A 195 17.86 24.14 6.25
CA TRP A 195 19.11 24.62 6.82
C TRP A 195 19.32 24.18 8.27
N ALA A 196 18.29 24.28 9.13
CA ALA A 196 18.40 23.86 10.53
C ALA A 196 18.64 22.34 10.67
N GLU A 197 18.00 21.53 9.82
CA GLU A 197 18.22 20.08 9.78
C GLU A 197 19.64 19.72 9.29
N LEU A 198 20.16 20.48 8.31
CA LEU A 198 21.55 20.33 7.84
C LEU A 198 22.58 20.77 8.88
N GLU A 199 22.30 21.82 9.65
CA GLU A 199 23.20 22.27 10.72
C GLU A 199 23.18 21.30 11.91
N ARG A 200 22.03 20.70 12.25
CA ARG A 200 21.93 19.57 13.20
C ARG A 200 22.85 18.41 12.80
N VAL A 201 22.81 18.04 11.51
CA VAL A 201 23.71 17.04 10.91
C VAL A 201 25.17 17.49 10.94
N ARG A 202 25.46 18.77 10.67
CA ARG A 202 26.83 19.30 10.65
C ARG A 202 27.47 19.34 12.05
N LEU A 203 26.69 19.67 13.07
CA LEU A 203 27.13 19.68 14.47
C LEU A 203 27.38 18.27 15.00
N GLY A 204 26.45 17.34 14.80
CA GLY A 204 26.64 15.94 15.22
C GLY A 204 27.88 15.28 14.58
N LYS A 205 28.18 15.58 13.31
CA LYS A 205 29.42 15.12 12.66
C LYS A 205 30.70 15.77 13.23
N ALA A 206 30.61 16.97 13.80
CA ALA A 206 31.74 17.61 14.46
C ALA A 206 31.98 17.01 15.86
N GLU A 207 30.91 16.76 16.62
CA GLU A 207 30.95 16.08 17.93
C GLU A 207 31.48 14.64 17.79
N GLU A 208 31.02 13.89 16.78
CA GLU A 208 31.53 12.56 16.45
C GLU A 208 33.04 12.59 16.11
N ALA A 209 33.48 13.56 15.30
CA ALA A 209 34.89 13.74 14.95
C ALA A 209 35.78 14.16 16.14
N GLU A 210 35.26 14.97 17.06
CA GLU A 210 35.96 15.35 18.28
C GLU A 210 36.11 14.14 19.23
N LEU A 211 35.04 13.40 19.49
CA LEU A 211 35.07 12.20 20.33
C LEU A 211 35.93 11.07 19.73
N LEU A 212 35.99 10.97 18.39
CA LEU A 212 36.97 10.14 17.67
C LEU A 212 38.40 10.57 17.98
N SER A 213 38.71 11.87 17.89
CA SER A 213 40.06 12.41 18.17
C SER A 213 40.49 12.26 19.63
N GLN A 214 39.54 12.26 20.56
CA GLN A 214 39.77 12.04 22.00
C GLN A 214 39.79 10.55 22.39
N GLY A 215 39.55 9.63 21.44
CA GLY A 215 39.55 8.18 21.68
C GLY A 215 38.35 7.63 22.47
N GLN A 216 37.27 8.41 22.63
CA GLN A 216 36.14 8.10 23.52
C GLN A 216 35.00 7.32 22.83
N LEU A 217 35.24 6.80 21.62
CA LEU A 217 34.30 6.05 20.75
C LEU A 217 33.35 5.09 21.48
N PHE A 218 33.84 4.38 22.50
CA PHE A 218 33.08 3.36 23.24
C PHE A 218 31.84 3.93 23.96
N GLN A 219 31.86 5.20 24.37
CA GLN A 219 30.73 5.84 25.06
C GLN A 219 29.57 6.19 24.11
N LEU A 220 29.87 6.48 22.84
CA LEU A 220 28.85 6.67 21.80
C LEU A 220 28.13 5.35 21.45
N GLN A 221 28.87 4.24 21.37
CA GLN A 221 28.28 2.94 20.99
C GLN A 221 27.36 2.31 22.05
N GLN A 222 27.46 2.71 23.33
CA GLN A 222 26.65 2.14 24.41
C GLN A 222 25.41 2.97 24.78
N SER A 223 25.38 4.27 24.45
CA SER A 223 24.35 5.18 24.99
C SER A 223 23.05 5.16 24.19
N GLN A 224 23.10 5.02 22.87
CA GLN A 224 21.98 4.66 21.98
C GLN A 224 22.52 3.86 20.78
N GLU A 225 21.65 3.17 20.04
CA GLU A 225 21.96 2.81 18.65
C GLU A 225 22.15 4.13 17.87
N ALA A 226 23.40 4.53 17.64
CA ALA A 226 23.69 5.87 17.18
C ALA A 226 23.02 6.16 15.82
N GLU A 227 21.97 6.99 15.83
CA GLU A 227 21.47 7.67 14.64
C GLU A 227 22.64 8.46 14.06
N LYS A 228 23.33 7.89 13.06
CA LYS A 228 24.43 8.55 12.35
C LYS A 228 23.99 9.96 11.98
N ALA A 229 24.86 10.95 12.19
CA ALA A 229 24.58 12.35 11.90
C ALA A 229 24.43 12.59 10.38
N VAL A 230 23.28 12.17 9.85
CA VAL A 230 22.90 12.03 8.44
C VAL A 230 21.38 12.25 8.39
N VAL A 231 20.87 12.91 7.35
CA VAL A 231 19.41 13.07 7.20
C VAL A 231 18.77 11.70 6.99
N SER A 232 17.99 11.21 7.95
CA SER A 232 17.36 9.89 7.85
C SER A 232 16.28 9.87 6.76
N GLU A 233 15.98 8.69 6.20
CA GLU A 233 14.90 8.57 5.20
C GLU A 233 13.53 8.97 5.80
N LYS A 234 13.32 8.70 7.08
CA LYS A 234 12.17 9.16 7.87
C LYS A 234 12.02 10.69 7.83
N THR A 235 13.12 11.44 7.89
CA THR A 235 13.12 12.90 7.72
C THR A 235 12.75 13.31 6.28
N LEU A 236 13.26 12.61 5.25
CA LEU A 236 12.90 12.89 3.86
C LEU A 236 11.42 12.62 3.58
N LEU A 237 10.88 11.52 4.09
CA LEU A 237 9.46 11.17 4.03
C LEU A 237 8.61 12.22 4.76
N ALA A 238 8.98 12.60 5.98
CA ALA A 238 8.28 13.66 6.73
C ALA A 238 8.28 15.01 5.97
N TRP A 239 9.34 15.34 5.23
CA TRP A 239 9.38 16.51 4.35
C TRP A 239 8.45 16.39 3.15
N ALA A 240 8.45 15.26 2.46
CA ALA A 240 7.63 15.03 1.25
C ALA A 240 6.13 14.85 1.55
N LEU A 241 5.78 14.34 2.73
CA LEU A 241 4.40 14.13 3.20
C LEU A 241 3.80 15.36 3.89
N ALA A 242 4.61 16.32 4.34
CA ALA A 242 4.16 17.55 5.02
C ALA A 242 3.01 18.35 4.35
N PRO A 243 2.85 18.40 3.00
CA PRO A 243 1.69 19.06 2.39
C PRO A 243 0.39 18.29 2.61
N PHE A 244 0.46 16.95 2.65
CA PHE A 244 -0.68 16.03 2.64
C PHE A 244 -1.16 15.62 4.04
N LEU A 245 -0.44 16.04 5.09
CA LEU A 245 -0.77 15.80 6.49
C LEU A 245 -1.59 16.94 7.14
N GLN A 246 -1.90 18.01 6.40
CA GLN A 246 -2.52 19.23 6.97
C GLN A 246 -4.05 19.19 7.03
N ASP A 247 -4.71 18.26 6.32
CA ASP A 247 -6.18 18.14 6.27
C ASP A 247 -6.76 17.16 7.31
N SER A 248 -5.93 16.57 8.18
CA SER A 248 -6.36 15.69 9.28
C SER A 248 -6.04 16.30 10.64
N PRO A 249 -7.04 16.77 11.42
CA PRO A 249 -6.80 17.29 12.76
C PRO A 249 -6.46 16.16 13.74
N GLY A 250 -5.22 16.15 14.23
CA GLY A 250 -4.85 15.52 15.50
C GLY A 250 -4.96 13.99 15.58
N VAL A 251 -4.11 13.27 14.85
CA VAL A 251 -3.77 11.87 15.19
C VAL A 251 -2.26 11.78 15.47
N THR A 252 -1.89 11.45 16.71
CA THR A 252 -0.52 11.07 17.04
C THR A 252 -0.19 9.72 16.43
N LEU A 253 0.98 9.60 15.81
CA LEU A 253 1.48 8.32 15.27
C LEU A 253 1.78 7.36 16.42
N THR A 254 0.84 6.44 16.68
CA THR A 254 0.96 5.36 17.66
C THR A 254 0.24 4.13 17.14
N ASP A 255 0.87 3.45 16.17
CA ASP A 255 0.66 2.07 15.66
C ASP A 255 -0.76 1.54 15.36
N ALA A 256 -1.79 2.38 15.41
CA ALA A 256 -3.17 2.03 15.08
C ALA A 256 -3.47 2.17 13.58
N LEU A 257 -3.14 1.13 12.81
CA LEU A 257 -3.64 0.84 11.45
C LEU A 257 -3.75 2.04 10.48
N ALA A 258 -2.64 2.34 9.79
CA ALA A 258 -2.68 3.22 8.63
C ALA A 258 -3.43 2.54 7.46
N PHE A 259 -4.68 2.95 7.24
CA PHE A 259 -5.49 2.48 6.10
C PHE A 259 -5.01 3.13 4.79
N PHE A 260 -4.08 2.47 4.10
CA PHE A 260 -3.66 2.87 2.76
C PHE A 260 -4.78 2.58 1.75
N GLY A 261 -5.10 3.53 0.87
CA GLY A 261 -6.27 3.45 0.00
C GLY A 261 -6.17 2.34 -1.06
N GLY A 262 -7.26 1.57 -1.26
CA GLY A 262 -7.33 0.47 -2.22
C GLY A 262 -7.57 -0.88 -1.56
N LEU A 263 -6.99 -1.93 -2.13
CA LEU A 263 -7.04 -3.28 -1.56
C LEU A 263 -6.41 -3.34 -0.16
N ASP A 264 -5.40 -2.51 0.12
CA ASP A 264 -4.76 -2.41 1.44
C ASP A 264 -5.76 -2.01 2.53
N THR A 265 -6.72 -1.12 2.23
CA THR A 265 -7.82 -0.78 3.14
C THR A 265 -8.74 -1.98 3.37
N VAL A 266 -9.02 -2.78 2.33
CA VAL A 266 -9.87 -3.97 2.43
C VAL A 266 -9.20 -5.04 3.29
N TYR A 267 -7.93 -5.36 3.01
CA TYR A 267 -7.16 -6.33 3.79
C TYR A 267 -6.84 -5.87 5.22
N ALA A 268 -6.98 -4.57 5.53
CA ALA A 268 -6.90 -4.04 6.89
C ALA A 268 -8.22 -4.13 7.68
N ILE A 269 -9.36 -4.50 7.06
CA ILE A 269 -10.65 -4.65 7.75
C ILE A 269 -10.59 -5.64 8.94
N PRO A 270 -9.99 -6.85 8.81
CA PRO A 270 -9.87 -7.79 9.93
C PRO A 270 -9.07 -7.25 11.12
N ALA A 271 -8.20 -6.26 10.91
CA ALA A 271 -7.41 -5.69 11.99
C ALA A 271 -8.21 -4.66 12.84
N LEU A 272 -9.26 -4.02 12.30
CA LEU A 272 -10.20 -3.17 13.08
C LEU A 272 -10.75 -3.91 14.31
N CYS A 273 -10.93 -5.21 14.16
CA CYS A 273 -11.47 -6.12 15.15
C CYS A 273 -10.61 -6.27 16.41
N GLY A 274 -9.29 -6.06 16.28
CA GLY A 274 -8.32 -6.11 17.38
C GLY A 274 -8.23 -4.81 18.19
N LEU A 275 -8.73 -3.69 17.66
CA LEU A 275 -8.65 -2.38 18.32
C LEU A 275 -9.53 -2.30 19.58
N SER A 276 -9.12 -1.46 20.54
CA SER A 276 -9.91 -1.17 21.74
C SER A 276 -11.19 -0.38 21.40
N LYS A 277 -12.15 -0.38 22.32
CA LYS A 277 -13.42 0.34 22.13
C LYS A 277 -13.24 1.87 21.99
N GLN A 278 -12.12 2.44 22.41
CA GLN A 278 -11.84 3.87 22.20
C GLN A 278 -11.38 4.13 20.75
N GLU A 279 -10.42 3.36 20.26
CA GLU A 279 -9.81 3.53 18.92
C GLU A 279 -10.78 3.19 17.78
N ARG A 280 -11.64 2.18 17.97
CA ARG A 280 -12.63 1.72 16.96
C ARG A 280 -13.44 2.86 16.32
N SER A 281 -13.77 3.92 17.06
CA SER A 281 -14.57 5.03 16.51
C SER A 281 -13.83 5.85 15.45
N ALA A 282 -12.53 6.10 15.64
CA ALA A 282 -11.70 6.81 14.67
C ALA A 282 -11.36 5.90 13.48
N ALA A 283 -10.93 4.66 13.76
CA ALA A 283 -10.52 3.71 12.74
C ALA A 283 -11.67 3.29 11.81
N VAL A 284 -12.89 3.08 12.31
CA VAL A 284 -14.09 2.84 11.46
C VAL A 284 -14.41 4.06 10.60
N SER A 285 -14.23 5.28 11.12
CA SER A 285 -14.48 6.51 10.37
C SER A 285 -13.46 6.72 9.25
N GLU A 286 -12.19 6.35 9.48
CA GLU A 286 -11.16 6.38 8.44
C GLU A 286 -11.35 5.27 7.39
N CYS A 287 -11.46 4.02 7.84
CA CYS A 287 -11.66 2.88 6.94
C CYS A 287 -12.93 3.04 6.08
N ALA A 288 -14.03 3.57 6.64
CA ALA A 288 -15.23 3.88 5.84
C ALA A 288 -14.99 4.93 4.74
N ARG A 289 -14.18 5.96 5.00
CA ARG A 289 -13.79 6.96 3.98
C ARG A 289 -12.89 6.35 2.91
N GLN A 290 -11.90 5.55 3.30
CA GLN A 290 -10.96 4.91 2.38
C GLN A 290 -11.66 3.83 1.53
N LEU A 291 -12.61 3.08 2.07
CA LEU A 291 -13.48 2.18 1.29
C LEU A 291 -14.35 2.97 0.31
N ALA A 292 -15.02 4.04 0.77
CA ALA A 292 -15.85 4.87 -0.09
C ALA A 292 -15.05 5.47 -1.27
N ALA A 293 -13.79 5.88 -1.03
CA ALA A 293 -12.87 6.32 -2.08
C ALA A 293 -12.45 5.17 -3.01
N THR A 294 -12.04 4.02 -2.46
CA THR A 294 -11.62 2.81 -3.19
C THR A 294 -12.69 2.31 -4.17
N PHE A 295 -13.95 2.37 -3.77
CA PHE A 295 -15.10 1.95 -4.58
C PHE A 295 -15.68 3.08 -5.44
N GLY A 296 -15.10 4.29 -5.42
CA GLY A 296 -15.61 5.46 -6.16
C GLY A 296 -17.00 5.95 -5.69
N ASP A 297 -17.39 5.60 -4.46
CA ASP A 297 -18.75 5.70 -3.93
C ASP A 297 -18.79 6.56 -2.64
N SER A 298 -18.13 7.73 -2.70
CA SER A 298 -18.05 8.72 -1.62
C SER A 298 -19.41 9.23 -1.13
N GLN A 299 -20.46 9.12 -1.96
CA GLN A 299 -21.83 9.52 -1.58
C GLN A 299 -22.47 8.55 -0.59
N ASN A 300 -22.12 7.25 -0.65
CA ASN A 300 -22.67 6.21 0.22
C ASN A 300 -21.84 5.95 1.49
N LEU A 301 -21.12 6.96 2.02
CA LEU A 301 -20.32 6.83 3.25
C LEU A 301 -21.10 6.16 4.42
N ARG A 302 -22.40 6.47 4.57
CA ARG A 302 -23.28 5.85 5.57
C ARG A 302 -23.37 4.32 5.46
N PHE A 303 -23.33 3.75 4.25
CA PHE A 303 -23.32 2.31 4.03
C PHE A 303 -21.99 1.69 4.48
N TRP A 304 -20.86 2.29 4.11
CA TRP A 304 -19.53 1.82 4.51
C TRP A 304 -19.34 1.87 6.03
N THR A 305 -19.75 2.97 6.68
CA THR A 305 -19.78 3.07 8.15
C THR A 305 -20.73 2.05 8.79
N TRP A 306 -21.91 1.80 8.20
CA TRP A 306 -22.84 0.76 8.68
C TRP A 306 -22.22 -0.64 8.60
N LEU A 307 -21.63 -1.00 7.46
CA LEU A 307 -21.02 -2.31 7.20
C LEU A 307 -19.93 -2.63 8.23
N LEU A 308 -18.99 -1.70 8.44
CA LEU A 308 -17.91 -1.86 9.41
C LEU A 308 -18.44 -1.95 10.86
N TRP A 309 -19.46 -1.17 11.23
CA TRP A 309 -20.06 -1.30 12.56
C TRP A 309 -20.75 -2.65 12.74
N GLN A 310 -21.54 -3.14 11.78
CA GLN A 310 -22.20 -4.45 11.91
C GLN A 310 -21.22 -5.62 11.96
N MET A 311 -20.13 -5.55 11.19
CA MET A 311 -19.04 -6.52 11.26
C MET A 311 -18.42 -6.56 12.67
N LEU A 312 -18.15 -5.40 13.28
CA LEU A 312 -17.69 -5.34 14.69
C LEU A 312 -18.76 -5.76 15.70
N ARG A 313 -20.06 -5.53 15.43
CA ARG A 313 -21.16 -5.99 16.30
C ARG A 313 -21.25 -7.51 16.33
N LEU A 314 -21.09 -8.17 15.18
CA LEU A 314 -21.06 -9.64 15.10
C LEU A 314 -19.86 -10.21 15.86
N ARG A 315 -18.67 -9.58 15.77
CA ARG A 315 -17.51 -10.01 16.56
C ARG A 315 -17.73 -9.86 18.07
N ASP A 316 -18.26 -8.75 18.54
CA ASP A 316 -18.61 -8.57 19.96
C ASP A 316 -19.71 -9.57 20.41
N GLN A 317 -20.42 -10.22 19.48
CA GLN A 317 -21.34 -11.35 19.69
C GLN A 317 -20.72 -12.75 19.45
N GLY A 318 -19.40 -12.84 19.27
CA GLY A 318 -18.67 -14.11 19.05
C GLY A 318 -18.70 -14.65 17.62
N GLN A 319 -19.26 -13.92 16.65
CA GLN A 319 -19.24 -14.28 15.23
C GLN A 319 -18.24 -13.39 14.47
N ASP A 320 -17.01 -13.86 14.28
CA ASP A 320 -16.12 -13.20 13.33
C ASP A 320 -16.58 -13.48 11.89
N VAL A 321 -16.61 -12.42 11.08
CA VAL A 321 -16.95 -12.41 9.64
C VAL A 321 -16.06 -11.44 8.88
N SER A 322 -14.99 -10.94 9.53
CA SER A 322 -14.19 -9.84 9.00
C SER A 322 -13.35 -10.26 7.79
N GLU A 323 -12.80 -11.48 7.82
CA GLU A 323 -12.12 -12.10 6.67
C GLU A 323 -13.09 -12.40 5.51
N ASP A 324 -14.29 -12.93 5.80
CA ASP A 324 -15.30 -13.21 4.76
C ASP A 324 -15.69 -11.92 4.00
N ILE A 325 -15.89 -10.83 4.74
CA ILE A 325 -16.21 -9.50 4.19
C ILE A 325 -15.01 -8.90 3.45
N SER A 326 -13.80 -9.06 3.97
CA SER A 326 -12.54 -8.67 3.30
C SER A 326 -12.40 -9.38 1.95
N ALA A 327 -12.60 -10.69 1.89
CA ALA A 327 -12.53 -11.49 0.67
C ALA A 327 -13.59 -11.07 -0.37
N VAL A 328 -14.84 -10.87 0.06
CA VAL A 328 -15.93 -10.39 -0.83
C VAL A 328 -15.62 -9.00 -1.37
N LEU A 329 -15.18 -8.06 -0.54
CA LEU A 329 -14.84 -6.71 -0.97
C LEU A 329 -13.63 -6.71 -1.92
N ALA A 330 -12.59 -7.52 -1.64
CA ALA A 330 -11.41 -7.62 -2.49
C ALA A 330 -11.76 -8.16 -3.88
N ARG A 331 -12.66 -9.14 -3.94
CA ARG A 331 -13.22 -9.64 -5.21
C ARG A 331 -14.00 -8.55 -5.96
N VAL A 332 -14.91 -7.82 -5.30
CA VAL A 332 -15.67 -6.76 -5.98
C VAL A 332 -14.75 -5.62 -6.47
N VAL A 333 -13.66 -5.30 -5.77
CA VAL A 333 -12.63 -4.36 -6.28
C VAL A 333 -11.93 -4.88 -7.55
N GLN A 334 -11.77 -6.20 -7.71
CA GLN A 334 -11.23 -6.80 -8.93
C GLN A 334 -12.28 -6.81 -10.06
N ASP A 335 -13.50 -7.27 -9.77
CA ASP A 335 -14.60 -7.35 -10.74
C ASP A 335 -14.97 -5.96 -11.29
N LEU A 336 -14.99 -4.91 -10.46
CA LEU A 336 -15.24 -3.52 -10.89
C LEU A 336 -14.12 -2.92 -11.75
N LYS A 337 -12.89 -3.45 -11.71
CA LYS A 337 -11.81 -3.03 -12.62
C LYS A 337 -11.98 -3.61 -14.02
N ALA A 338 -12.58 -4.79 -14.14
CA ALA A 338 -12.95 -5.38 -15.42
C ALA A 338 -14.28 -4.82 -15.96
N TYR A 339 -15.26 -4.60 -15.07
CA TYR A 339 -16.64 -4.22 -15.41
C TYR A 339 -17.13 -3.05 -14.52
N PRO A 340 -16.78 -1.79 -14.86
CA PRO A 340 -17.07 -0.64 -14.01
C PRO A 340 -18.57 -0.34 -13.90
N ALA A 341 -19.14 -0.54 -12.70
CA ALA A 341 -20.56 -0.30 -12.43
C ALA A 341 -20.82 1.08 -11.79
N LYS A 342 -21.95 1.72 -12.15
CA LYS A 342 -22.36 3.05 -11.65
C LYS A 342 -22.77 3.13 -10.16
N LYS A 343 -22.79 2.00 -9.44
CA LYS A 343 -23.22 1.89 -8.03
C LYS A 343 -22.45 0.78 -7.32
N ALA A 344 -21.21 1.06 -6.93
CA ALA A 344 -20.32 0.04 -6.35
C ALA A 344 -20.88 -0.59 -5.07
N ALA A 345 -21.47 0.20 -4.16
CA ALA A 345 -22.12 -0.34 -2.96
C ALA A 345 -23.26 -1.33 -3.26
N ALA A 346 -23.96 -1.18 -4.40
CA ALA A 346 -25.02 -2.12 -4.80
C ALA A 346 -24.46 -3.46 -5.28
N VAL A 347 -23.30 -3.47 -5.94
CA VAL A 347 -22.58 -4.70 -6.31
C VAL A 347 -22.07 -5.41 -5.05
N VAL A 348 -21.50 -4.65 -4.10
CA VAL A 348 -21.09 -5.19 -2.79
C VAL A 348 -22.27 -5.79 -2.03
N VAL A 349 -23.44 -5.15 -1.98
CA VAL A 349 -24.64 -5.74 -1.36
C VAL A 349 -25.08 -7.02 -2.09
N SER A 350 -24.98 -7.06 -3.42
CA SER A 350 -25.29 -8.27 -4.20
C SER A 350 -24.40 -9.45 -3.83
N GLU A 351 -23.08 -9.27 -3.78
CA GLU A 351 -22.15 -10.34 -3.39
C GLU A 351 -22.26 -10.71 -1.90
N LEU A 352 -22.49 -9.73 -1.00
CA LEU A 352 -22.75 -10.03 0.41
C LEU A 352 -24.06 -10.80 0.63
N VAL A 353 -25.07 -10.63 -0.24
CA VAL A 353 -26.29 -11.48 -0.27
C VAL A 353 -25.96 -12.86 -0.82
N GLY A 354 -25.23 -12.95 -1.94
CA GLY A 354 -24.79 -14.23 -2.52
C GLY A 354 -23.95 -15.10 -1.57
N ALA A 355 -23.14 -14.46 -0.72
CA ALA A 355 -22.35 -15.10 0.32
C ALA A 355 -23.12 -15.36 1.65
N GLY A 356 -24.40 -14.97 1.75
CA GLY A 356 -25.21 -15.10 2.97
C GLY A 356 -24.77 -14.20 4.14
N LEU A 357 -23.81 -13.29 3.93
CA LEU A 357 -23.26 -12.39 4.94
C LEU A 357 -24.20 -11.22 5.25
N TYR A 358 -24.94 -10.72 4.24
CA TYR A 358 -25.74 -9.50 4.38
C TYR A 358 -26.86 -9.64 5.41
N ASP A 359 -27.51 -10.80 5.49
CA ASP A 359 -28.57 -11.04 6.48
C ASP A 359 -28.00 -11.29 7.89
N ARG A 360 -26.82 -11.90 8.01
CA ARG A 360 -26.07 -11.95 9.29
C ARG A 360 -25.78 -10.53 9.79
N LEU A 361 -25.33 -9.63 8.91
CA LEU A 361 -25.06 -8.22 9.22
C LEU A 361 -26.31 -7.42 9.61
N LYS A 362 -27.51 -7.79 9.13
CA LYS A 362 -28.79 -7.19 9.57
C LYS A 362 -29.23 -7.69 10.96
N LEU A 363 -28.95 -8.95 11.29
CA LEU A 363 -29.30 -9.58 12.56
C LEU A 363 -28.39 -9.15 13.73
N ALA A 364 -27.27 -8.49 13.43
CA ALA A 364 -26.36 -7.93 14.42
C ALA A 364 -27.07 -6.93 15.35
N GLY A 365 -27.06 -7.23 16.65
CA GLY A 365 -27.90 -6.52 17.63
C GLY A 365 -27.50 -5.05 17.82
N ASN A 366 -28.47 -4.13 17.86
CA ASN A 366 -28.25 -2.68 17.97
C ASN A 366 -27.68 -2.24 19.34
N HIS A 367 -26.39 -2.51 19.57
CA HIS A 367 -25.64 -2.11 20.76
C HIS A 367 -24.41 -1.26 20.40
N ARG A 368 -23.76 -0.69 21.42
CA ARG A 368 -22.63 0.25 21.25
C ARG A 368 -21.29 -0.49 21.32
N VAL A 369 -20.53 -0.41 20.22
CA VAL A 369 -19.25 -1.14 20.06
C VAL A 369 -18.01 -0.22 20.06
N GLY A 370 -18.20 1.09 19.88
CA GLY A 370 -17.17 2.13 20.00
C GLY A 370 -17.50 3.20 21.03
N GLY A 371 -16.49 3.99 21.41
CA GLY A 371 -16.55 5.08 22.38
C GLY A 371 -17.44 6.27 21.96
N PRO A 372 -17.39 7.40 22.68
CA PRO A 372 -17.90 8.66 22.17
C PRO A 372 -17.21 9.02 20.85
N PRO A 373 -17.93 9.53 19.83
CA PRO A 373 -17.25 10.21 18.73
C PRO A 373 -16.49 11.42 19.30
N PRO A 374 -15.36 11.83 18.70
CA PRO A 374 -14.72 13.09 19.08
C PRO A 374 -15.71 14.24 18.90
N ALA A 375 -15.60 15.26 19.77
CA ALA A 375 -16.36 16.50 19.59
C ALA A 375 -15.96 17.15 18.25
N ALA A 376 -16.98 17.68 17.55
CA ALA A 376 -16.83 18.32 16.24
C ALA A 376 -16.42 19.80 16.35
#